data_AF-A0A2K4W2M9-F1
#
_entry.id   AF-A0A2K4W2M9-F1
#
_cell.length_a   1.000
_cell.length_b   1.000
_cell.length_c   1.000
_cell.angle_alpha   90.00
_cell.angle_beta   90.00
_cell.angle_gamma   90.00
#
_symmetry.space_group_name_H-M   'P 1'
#
loop_
_entity.id
_entity.type
_entity.pdbx_description
1 polymer ?
#
loop_
_entity_poly.entity_id
_entity_poly.type
_entity_poly.pdbx_seq_one_letter_code
_entity_poly.pdbx_strand_id
1 'polypeptide(L)'
;MNQLQMGLFFDESSVEIAVSESASCTFPSFSFVEYQHLVLQARANVSRVPLGLLSFFLLGVEASEQSLAQGSIAEDRPSQWRAVAHFNDSTWLELNAVATLGFISGAESKVRTAPRSKVIGVYVEGVGSLIVHGWLSTGDCRYWAEFLPWRSSFFRLSFRDAVPVFSEPYTRWENVVSCMQFSSAGDKVPSVPTMKVKGREYVVTSAVYSRQYREGEAWAFVRLCDWAGPSFTYDQNIKEMEAGRKERGDQRGILAKVRGEICVLSELVILADSSSV
;
A
#
# COMPACT_ATOMS: atom_id res chain seq x y z
N MET A 1 17.04 15.84 -19.14
CA MET A 1 15.76 16.17 -18.47
C MET A 1 15.17 14.85 -18.02
N ASN A 2 15.33 14.52 -16.73
CA ASN A 2 14.93 13.22 -16.21
C ASN A 2 13.43 13.21 -15.93
N GLN A 3 12.72 12.38 -16.70
CA GLN A 3 11.31 12.09 -16.51
C GLN A 3 11.15 11.27 -15.23
N LEU A 4 10.44 11.81 -14.24
CA LEU A 4 9.90 11.04 -13.12
C LEU A 4 8.80 10.13 -13.66
N GLN A 5 9.20 8.96 -14.18
CA GLN A 5 8.32 7.83 -14.38
C GLN A 5 7.91 7.33 -12.98
N MET A 6 6.76 7.79 -12.48
CA MET A 6 6.10 7.16 -11.34
C MET A 6 5.46 5.84 -11.78
N GLY A 7 6.29 4.89 -12.20
CA GLY A 7 5.95 3.47 -12.21
C GLY A 7 6.60 2.88 -10.98
N LEU A 8 5.83 2.36 -10.03
CA LEU A 8 6.37 1.49 -8.99
C LEU A 8 6.88 0.24 -9.71
N PHE A 9 8.16 0.21 -10.02
CA PHE A 9 8.84 -1.01 -10.40
C PHE A 9 8.75 -1.98 -9.21
N PHE A 10 8.37 -3.23 -9.50
CA PHE A 10 8.45 -4.34 -8.55
C PHE A 10 9.26 -5.46 -9.23
N ASP A 11 10.56 -5.21 -9.42
CA ASP A 11 11.57 -6.23 -9.68
C ASP A 11 12.55 -6.34 -8.48
N GLU A 12 13.58 -7.18 -8.56
CA GLU A 12 14.50 -7.44 -7.44
C GLU A 12 15.29 -6.19 -6.98
N SER A 13 15.43 -5.15 -7.81
CA SER A 13 15.97 -3.84 -7.41
C SER A 13 14.97 -3.02 -6.57
N SER A 14 13.70 -3.43 -6.57
CA SER A 14 12.61 -2.78 -5.86
C SER A 14 12.52 -3.16 -4.39
N VAL A 15 13.36 -4.06 -3.89
CA VAL A 15 13.57 -4.20 -2.44
C VAL A 15 14.31 -2.97 -1.93
N GLU A 16 15.35 -2.51 -2.63
CA GLU A 16 16.02 -1.24 -2.31
C GLU A 16 15.14 -0.02 -2.60
N ILE A 17 14.26 -0.06 -3.60
CA ILE A 17 13.29 1.04 -3.87
C ILE A 17 12.10 1.01 -2.90
N ALA A 18 11.58 -0.14 -2.48
CA ALA A 18 10.60 -0.21 -1.41
C ALA A 18 11.20 0.26 -0.07
N VAL A 19 12.49 -0.02 0.14
CA VAL A 19 13.27 0.47 1.29
C VAL A 19 13.59 1.97 1.16
N SER A 20 13.91 2.50 -0.03
CA SER A 20 14.32 3.91 -0.23
C SER A 20 13.21 4.89 -0.64
N GLU A 21 12.18 4.48 -1.37
CA GLU A 21 10.98 5.30 -1.65
C GLU A 21 9.98 5.30 -0.50
N SER A 22 10.17 4.45 0.52
CA SER A 22 9.52 4.66 1.81
C SER A 22 10.06 5.90 2.55
N ALA A 23 11.07 6.60 2.03
CA ALA A 23 11.74 7.70 2.72
C ALA A 23 11.09 9.10 2.58
N SER A 24 9.94 9.28 1.92
CA SER A 24 9.22 10.57 1.94
C SER A 24 7.72 10.33 1.67
N CYS A 25 6.73 10.80 2.44
CA CYS A 25 6.60 12.12 3.06
C CYS A 25 5.82 12.14 4.40
N THR A 26 5.69 11.06 5.19
CA THR A 26 5.05 11.13 6.53
C THR A 26 5.44 9.98 7.47
N PHE A 27 6.74 9.62 7.55
CA PHE A 27 7.15 8.92 8.77
C PHE A 27 7.08 9.95 9.90
N PRO A 28 6.34 9.68 10.99
CA PRO A 28 6.41 10.57 12.14
C PRO A 28 7.88 10.67 12.57
N SER A 29 8.38 11.90 12.65
CA SER A 29 9.72 12.16 13.18
C SER A 29 9.64 12.04 14.69
N PHE A 30 10.24 10.98 15.23
CA PHE A 30 10.39 10.81 16.67
C PHE A 30 11.85 11.08 17.05
N SER A 31 12.04 11.86 18.11
CA SER A 31 13.29 11.85 18.87
C SER A 31 13.53 10.47 19.49
N PHE A 32 14.78 10.20 19.87
CA PHE A 32 15.14 8.98 20.60
C PHE A 32 14.26 8.74 21.84
N VAL A 33 13.97 9.81 22.61
CA VAL A 33 13.17 9.74 23.85
C VAL A 33 11.71 9.41 23.54
N GLU A 34 11.13 10.01 22.50
CA GLU A 34 9.76 9.71 22.07
C GLU A 34 9.65 8.26 21.59
N TYR A 35 10.60 7.81 20.77
CA TYR A 35 10.64 6.41 20.33
C TYR A 35 10.80 5.43 21.51
N GLN A 36 11.68 5.74 22.46
CA GLN A 36 11.85 4.95 23.68
C GLN A 36 10.53 4.83 24.46
N HIS A 37 9.80 5.93 24.63
CA HIS A 37 8.50 5.92 25.29
C HIS A 37 7.48 5.03 24.56
N LEU A 38 7.43 5.10 23.23
CA LEU A 38 6.55 4.26 22.41
C LEU A 38 6.86 2.76 22.58
N VAL A 39 8.14 2.38 22.59
CA VAL A 39 8.54 0.97 22.78
C VAL A 39 8.20 0.48 24.19
N LEU A 40 8.43 1.30 25.23
CA LEU A 40 8.04 0.97 26.61
C LEU A 40 6.53 0.78 26.74
N GLN A 41 5.74 1.67 26.12
CA GLN A 41 4.29 1.54 26.08
C GLN A 41 3.86 0.26 25.35
N ALA A 42 4.48 -0.05 24.21
CA ALA A 42 4.21 -1.27 23.46
C ALA A 42 4.48 -2.53 24.29
N ARG A 43 5.63 -2.58 24.98
CA ARG A 43 5.99 -3.69 25.88
C ARG A 43 5.00 -3.84 27.04
N ALA A 44 4.60 -2.74 27.68
CA ALA A 44 3.65 -2.77 28.78
C ALA A 44 2.25 -3.27 28.35
N ASN A 45 1.87 -3.03 27.10
CA ASN A 45 0.56 -3.40 26.56
C ASN A 45 0.53 -4.69 25.75
N VAL A 46 1.69 -5.33 25.48
CA VAL A 46 1.76 -6.49 24.57
C VAL A 46 0.92 -7.68 25.06
N SER A 47 0.69 -7.82 26.36
CA SER A 47 -0.19 -8.84 26.94
C SER A 47 -1.67 -8.68 26.56
N ARG A 48 -2.06 -7.52 26.00
CA ARG A 48 -3.40 -7.24 25.49
C ARG A 48 -3.58 -7.67 24.03
N VAL A 49 -2.49 -8.05 23.34
CA VAL A 49 -2.54 -8.54 21.97
C VAL A 49 -3.31 -9.87 21.94
N PRO A 50 -4.22 -10.09 20.98
CA PRO A 50 -4.93 -11.36 20.83
C PRO A 50 -3.95 -12.54 20.73
N LEU A 51 -4.28 -13.68 21.36
CA LEU A 51 -3.37 -14.83 21.47
C LEU A 51 -2.80 -15.30 20.11
N GLY A 52 -3.61 -15.29 19.05
CA GLY A 52 -3.17 -15.67 17.71
C GLY A 52 -2.20 -14.69 17.04
N LEU A 53 -1.99 -13.50 17.62
CA LEU A 53 -1.08 -12.46 17.13
C LEU A 53 0.11 -12.20 18.07
N LEU A 54 0.03 -12.69 19.31
CA LEU A 54 0.93 -12.31 20.39
C LEU A 54 2.40 -12.60 20.07
N SER A 55 2.69 -13.77 19.49
CA SER A 55 4.06 -14.14 19.10
C SER A 55 4.68 -13.15 18.12
N PHE A 56 3.94 -12.70 17.11
CA PHE A 56 4.43 -11.75 16.11
C PHE A 56 4.70 -10.37 16.71
N PHE A 57 3.82 -9.90 17.60
CA PHE A 57 3.99 -8.61 18.26
C PHE A 57 5.13 -8.63 19.29
N LEU A 58 5.34 -9.74 20.01
CA LEU A 58 6.48 -9.90 20.90
C LEU A 58 7.81 -9.80 20.13
N LEU A 59 7.92 -10.49 18.99
CA LEU A 59 9.09 -10.40 18.11
C LEU A 59 9.35 -8.96 17.66
N GLY A 60 8.30 -8.23 17.28
CA GLY A 60 8.40 -6.82 16.90
C GLY A 60 8.88 -5.92 18.03
N VAL A 61 8.30 -6.06 19.23
CA VAL A 61 8.69 -5.28 20.41
C VAL A 61 10.14 -5.57 20.81
N GLU A 62 10.56 -6.84 20.82
CA GLU A 62 11.93 -7.23 21.15
C GLU A 62 12.94 -6.67 20.15
N ALA A 63 12.62 -6.71 18.86
CA ALA A 63 13.45 -6.10 17.83
C ALA A 63 13.53 -4.57 18.00
N SER A 64 12.45 -3.90 18.41
CA SER A 64 12.47 -2.47 18.72
C SER A 64 13.31 -2.14 19.96
N GLU A 65 13.27 -2.97 21.00
CA GLU A 65 14.13 -2.85 22.19
C GLU A 65 15.61 -3.05 21.84
N GLN A 66 15.93 -4.00 20.94
CA GLN A 66 17.29 -4.18 20.44
C GLN A 66 17.77 -2.97 19.65
N SER A 67 16.93 -2.38 18.80
CA SER A 67 17.26 -1.13 18.10
C SER A 67 17.53 0.03 19.08
N LEU A 68 16.75 0.16 20.17
CA LEU A 68 17.01 1.16 21.22
C LEU A 68 18.34 0.94 21.91
N ALA A 69 18.73 -0.31 22.19
CA ALA A 69 19.98 -0.63 22.87
C ALA A 69 21.22 -0.28 22.02
N GLN A 70 21.08 -0.23 20.70
CA GLN A 70 22.15 0.13 19.77
C GLN A 70 22.19 1.64 19.44
N GLY A 71 21.10 2.37 19.69
CA GLY A 71 20.99 3.80 19.41
C GLY A 71 21.51 4.70 20.52
N SER A 72 21.65 5.99 20.22
CA SER A 72 22.08 7.01 21.18
C SER A 72 21.19 8.26 21.12
N ILE A 73 21.10 9.00 22.22
CA ILE A 73 20.36 10.27 22.33
C ILE A 73 20.90 11.33 21.34
N ALA A 74 22.17 11.23 20.95
CA ALA A 74 22.79 12.12 19.98
C ALA A 74 22.45 11.79 18.51
N GLU A 75 21.78 10.66 18.25
CA GLU A 75 21.41 10.22 16.91
C GLU A 75 20.04 10.76 16.51
N ASP A 76 20.03 11.74 15.61
CA ASP A 76 18.84 12.13 14.88
C ASP A 76 18.64 11.17 13.69
N ARG A 77 18.06 10.00 13.95
CA ARG A 77 17.78 8.98 12.91
C ARG A 77 16.29 8.63 12.83
N PRO A 78 15.42 9.52 12.31
CA PRO A 78 13.97 9.30 12.26
C PRO A 78 13.54 8.06 11.47
N SER A 79 14.34 7.62 10.49
CA SER A 79 13.99 6.56 9.52
C SER A 79 14.49 5.17 9.89
N GLN A 80 15.30 5.01 10.94
CA GLN A 80 15.95 3.74 11.29
C GLN A 80 15.23 2.93 12.38
N TRP A 81 14.17 3.47 12.98
CA TRP A 81 13.41 2.83 14.04
C TRP A 81 12.42 1.76 13.54
N ARG A 82 12.81 1.01 12.51
CA ARG A 82 12.05 -0.11 11.97
C ARG A 82 12.66 -1.40 12.49
N ALA A 83 11.94 -2.06 13.37
CA ALA A 83 12.28 -3.40 13.80
C ALA A 83 11.94 -4.38 12.67
N VAL A 84 12.95 -4.96 12.05
CA VAL A 84 12.80 -5.94 10.98
C VAL A 84 12.78 -7.33 11.60
N ALA A 85 11.66 -8.02 11.48
CA ALA A 85 11.57 -9.43 11.84
C ALA A 85 11.69 -10.28 10.56
N HIS A 86 12.60 -11.25 10.56
CA HIS A 86 12.66 -12.24 9.48
C HIS A 86 11.50 -13.22 9.63
N PHE A 87 10.62 -13.25 8.64
CA PHE A 87 9.54 -14.23 8.54
C PHE A 87 9.99 -15.37 7.62
N ASN A 88 9.70 -16.60 8.04
CA ASN A 88 9.82 -17.80 7.20
C ASN A 88 8.44 -18.21 6.68
N ASP A 89 8.38 -19.26 5.85
CA ASP A 89 7.13 -19.76 5.28
C ASP A 89 6.08 -20.13 6.34
N SER A 90 6.47 -20.77 7.45
CA SER A 90 5.51 -21.17 8.49
C SER A 90 4.87 -19.97 9.17
N THR A 91 5.68 -18.98 9.57
CA THR A 91 5.25 -17.75 10.23
C THR A 91 4.36 -16.92 9.30
N TRP A 92 4.68 -16.89 8.00
CA TRP A 92 3.82 -16.28 6.99
C TRP A 92 2.46 -16.98 6.88
N LEU A 93 2.44 -18.32 6.76
CA LEU A 93 1.21 -19.08 6.61
C LEU A 93 0.28 -18.92 7.83
N GLU A 94 0.84 -18.90 9.03
CA GLU A 94 0.10 -18.65 10.28
C GLU A 94 -0.53 -17.26 10.29
N LEU A 95 0.26 -16.20 10.03
CA LEU A 95 -0.26 -14.84 9.97
C LEU A 95 -1.31 -14.68 8.87
N ASN A 96 -1.07 -15.30 7.71
CA ASN A 96 -1.99 -15.27 6.59
C ASN A 96 -3.32 -15.96 6.91
N ALA A 97 -3.31 -17.08 7.63
CA ALA A 97 -4.51 -17.75 8.10
C ALA A 97 -5.29 -16.84 9.07
N VAL A 98 -4.59 -16.26 10.05
CA VAL A 98 -5.17 -15.32 11.03
C VAL A 98 -5.80 -14.09 10.35
N ALA A 99 -5.11 -13.49 9.38
CA ALA A 99 -5.61 -12.33 8.64
C ALA A 99 -6.80 -12.66 7.73
N THR A 100 -6.90 -13.90 7.25
CA THR A 100 -8.01 -14.33 6.35
C THR A 100 -9.31 -14.57 7.12
N LEU A 101 -9.26 -14.79 8.43
CA LEU A 101 -10.45 -14.90 9.29
C LEU A 101 -11.24 -13.58 9.39
N GLY A 102 -10.66 -12.46 8.94
CA GLY A 102 -11.33 -11.17 8.74
C GLY A 102 -11.48 -10.35 10.02
N PHE A 103 -12.00 -10.91 11.10
CA PHE A 103 -12.18 -10.20 12.36
C PHE A 103 -11.36 -10.81 13.49
N ILE A 104 -10.47 -9.99 14.06
CA ILE A 104 -9.70 -10.32 15.25
C ILE A 104 -10.06 -9.29 16.31
N SER A 105 -10.81 -9.71 17.33
CA SER A 105 -11.23 -8.80 18.40
C SER A 105 -10.02 -8.11 19.04
N GLY A 106 -10.03 -6.78 19.12
CA GLY A 106 -8.92 -5.99 19.67
C GLY A 106 -7.79 -5.68 18.69
N ALA A 107 -7.90 -6.08 17.43
CA ALA A 107 -6.96 -5.71 16.37
C ALA A 107 -7.69 -5.23 15.11
N GLU A 108 -7.10 -4.27 14.41
CA GLU A 108 -7.49 -3.91 13.05
C GLU A 108 -6.57 -4.63 12.07
N SER A 109 -7.14 -5.31 11.09
CA SER A 109 -6.38 -6.00 10.04
C SER A 109 -6.73 -5.45 8.67
N LYS A 110 -5.71 -5.19 7.85
CA LYS A 110 -5.86 -4.84 6.43
C LYS A 110 -5.01 -5.77 5.59
N VAL A 111 -5.55 -6.19 4.45
CA VAL A 111 -4.87 -7.09 3.53
C VAL A 111 -4.94 -6.53 2.13
N ARG A 112 -3.79 -6.38 1.50
CA ARG A 112 -3.67 -6.04 0.07
C ARG A 112 -3.10 -7.24 -0.66
N THR A 113 -3.85 -7.76 -1.62
CA THR A 113 -3.42 -8.86 -2.48
C THR A 113 -3.22 -8.32 -3.90
N ALA A 114 -2.04 -8.56 -4.44
CA ALA A 114 -1.72 -8.41 -5.85
C ALA A 114 -1.28 -9.78 -6.40
N PRO A 115 -1.27 -9.99 -7.72
CA PRO A 115 -0.97 -11.32 -8.27
C PRO A 115 0.39 -11.91 -7.86
N ARG A 116 1.38 -11.06 -7.53
CA ARG A 116 2.73 -11.47 -7.14
C ARG A 116 3.15 -11.05 -5.73
N SER A 117 2.27 -10.39 -5.00
CA SER A 117 2.60 -9.92 -3.65
C SER A 117 1.37 -9.85 -2.79
N LYS A 118 1.57 -10.02 -1.48
CA LYS A 118 0.53 -9.85 -0.49
C LYS A 118 1.11 -9.07 0.66
N VAL A 119 0.39 -8.05 1.11
CA VAL A 119 0.77 -7.27 2.29
C VAL A 119 -0.32 -7.44 3.34
N ILE A 120 0.10 -7.84 4.54
CA ILE A 120 -0.77 -8.00 5.70
C ILE A 120 -0.35 -6.95 6.72
N GLY A 121 -1.27 -6.06 7.08
CA GLY A 121 -1.08 -5.14 8.20
C GLY A 121 -2.00 -5.53 9.35
N VAL A 122 -1.44 -5.61 10.55
CA VAL A 122 -2.21 -5.73 11.80
C VAL A 122 -1.85 -4.59 12.75
N TYR A 123 -2.85 -3.91 13.30
CA TYR A 123 -2.68 -2.85 14.28
C TYR A 123 -3.39 -3.19 15.58
N VAL A 124 -2.71 -2.98 16.70
CA VAL A 124 -3.28 -3.12 18.05
C VAL A 124 -3.06 -1.79 18.80
N GLU A 125 -4.15 -1.21 19.27
CA GLU A 125 -4.16 0.06 20.00
C GLU A 125 -3.24 -0.01 21.24
N GLY A 126 -2.41 1.01 21.42
CA GLY A 126 -1.43 1.05 22.51
C GLY A 126 -0.26 0.08 22.41
N VAL A 127 -0.17 -0.75 21.36
CA VAL A 127 0.98 -1.62 21.08
C VAL A 127 1.72 -1.20 19.82
N GLY A 128 1.01 -1.07 18.69
CA GLY A 128 1.64 -0.68 17.43
C GLY A 128 1.11 -1.43 16.22
N SER A 129 1.88 -1.39 15.13
CA SER A 129 1.59 -1.97 13.84
C SER A 129 2.62 -3.02 13.46
N LEU A 130 2.13 -4.15 12.95
CA LEU A 130 2.91 -5.17 12.26
C LEU A 130 2.53 -5.12 10.78
N ILE A 131 3.47 -4.83 9.89
CA ILE A 131 3.26 -4.87 8.44
C ILE A 131 4.17 -5.94 7.84
N VAL A 132 3.58 -6.90 7.15
CA VAL A 132 4.30 -8.03 6.53
C VAL A 132 4.08 -8.03 5.03
N HIS A 133 5.15 -7.88 4.29
CA HIS A 133 5.21 -7.96 2.83
C HIS A 133 5.67 -9.36 2.42
N GLY A 134 4.81 -10.09 1.71
CA GLY A 134 5.17 -11.33 1.02
C GLY A 134 5.30 -11.07 -0.49
N TRP A 135 6.45 -11.39 -1.06
CA TRP A 135 6.64 -11.48 -2.50
C TRP A 135 6.49 -12.95 -2.90
N LEU A 136 5.42 -13.24 -3.63
CA LEU A 136 4.94 -14.58 -3.94
C LEU A 136 5.28 -14.96 -5.39
N SER A 137 6.47 -14.57 -5.88
CA SER A 137 6.91 -14.91 -7.23
C SER A 137 7.05 -16.43 -7.40
N THR A 138 7.02 -16.89 -8.64
CA THR A 138 6.92 -18.31 -9.05
C THR A 138 8.18 -19.16 -8.78
N GLY A 139 8.98 -18.87 -7.76
CA GLY A 139 10.20 -19.63 -7.47
C GLY A 139 10.71 -19.51 -6.04
N ASP A 140 10.74 -18.29 -5.47
CA ASP A 140 11.21 -18.05 -4.11
C ASP A 140 10.26 -17.08 -3.39
N CYS A 141 9.57 -17.58 -2.37
CA CYS A 141 8.80 -16.71 -1.48
C CYS A 141 9.76 -15.95 -0.58
N ARG A 142 9.66 -14.62 -0.58
CA ARG A 142 10.40 -13.76 0.35
C ARG A 142 9.41 -13.00 1.21
N TYR A 143 9.73 -12.87 2.49
CA TYR A 143 8.90 -12.14 3.44
C TYR A 143 9.71 -11.09 4.17
N TRP A 144 9.10 -9.93 4.36
CA TRP A 144 9.65 -8.84 5.13
C TRP A 144 8.60 -8.38 6.12
N ALA A 145 8.91 -8.42 7.41
CA ALA A 145 8.05 -7.88 8.44
C ALA A 145 8.69 -6.67 9.10
N GLU A 146 7.94 -5.59 9.19
CA GLU A 146 8.28 -4.42 9.97
C GLU A 146 7.33 -4.27 11.15
N PHE A 147 7.90 -3.97 12.31
CA PHE A 147 7.14 -3.53 13.48
C PHE A 147 7.38 -2.05 13.73
N LEU A 148 6.27 -1.34 13.98
CA LEU A 148 6.22 0.08 14.26
C LEU A 148 5.45 0.27 15.57
N PRO A 149 6.04 0.78 16.68
CA PRO A 149 5.33 1.03 17.93
C PRO A 149 4.37 2.24 17.88
N TRP A 150 3.77 2.48 16.72
CA TRP A 150 2.74 3.48 16.44
C TRP A 150 1.79 2.94 15.35
N ARG A 151 0.75 3.71 15.03
CA ARG A 151 -0.17 3.36 13.95
C ARG A 151 0.44 3.67 12.58
N SER A 152 0.66 2.65 11.76
CA SER A 152 1.21 2.77 10.42
C SER A 152 0.27 3.54 9.49
N SER A 153 0.84 4.24 8.50
CA SER A 153 0.09 4.83 7.39
C SER A 153 -0.66 3.77 6.55
N PHE A 154 -0.27 2.49 6.67
CA PHE A 154 -0.99 1.35 6.12
C PHE A 154 -2.46 1.29 6.58
N PHE A 155 -2.79 1.85 7.74
CA PHE A 155 -4.16 1.84 8.28
C PHE A 155 -4.95 3.13 7.99
N ARG A 156 -4.49 3.94 7.03
CA ARG A 156 -5.29 5.07 6.52
C ARG A 156 -6.59 4.57 5.91
N LEU A 157 -7.65 5.38 5.98
CA LEU A 157 -8.93 5.07 5.33
C LEU A 157 -8.81 5.01 3.80
N SER A 158 -7.86 5.74 3.23
CA SER A 158 -7.51 5.72 1.81
C SER A 158 -6.70 4.48 1.39
N PHE A 159 -6.33 3.60 2.32
CA PHE A 159 -5.56 2.41 2.00
C PHE A 159 -6.36 1.45 1.12
N ARG A 160 -5.72 0.93 0.09
CA ARG A 160 -6.29 0.00 -0.88
C ARG A 160 -6.19 -1.43 -0.35
N ASP A 161 -7.18 -1.83 0.44
CA ASP A 161 -7.37 -3.21 0.90
C ASP A 161 -8.36 -3.98 0.02
N ALA A 162 -8.25 -5.32 0.04
CA ALA A 162 -9.16 -6.25 -0.63
C ALA A 162 -9.46 -5.96 -2.11
N VAL A 163 -8.49 -5.39 -2.83
CA VAL A 163 -8.64 -4.97 -4.23
C VAL A 163 -8.92 -6.20 -5.13
N PRO A 164 -10.05 -6.22 -5.87
CA PRO A 164 -10.35 -7.31 -6.80
C PRO A 164 -9.32 -7.41 -7.93
N VAL A 165 -8.92 -8.63 -8.27
CA VAL A 165 -8.07 -8.91 -9.43
C VAL A 165 -8.91 -9.56 -10.53
N PHE A 166 -8.86 -9.00 -11.73
CA PHE A 166 -9.49 -9.55 -12.93
C PHE A 166 -8.42 -10.03 -13.91
N SER A 167 -8.53 -11.29 -14.34
CA SER A 167 -7.72 -11.81 -15.43
C SER A 167 -8.21 -11.21 -16.74
N GLU A 168 -7.38 -10.36 -17.36
CA GLU A 168 -7.71 -9.63 -18.58
C GLU A 168 -6.47 -9.51 -19.49
N PRO A 169 -6.53 -10.00 -20.74
CA PRO A 169 -5.39 -9.93 -21.67
C PRO A 169 -4.92 -8.50 -21.91
N TYR A 170 -3.61 -8.27 -21.92
CA TYR A 170 -3.04 -6.92 -22.06
C TYR A 170 -3.48 -6.20 -23.33
N THR A 171 -3.64 -6.93 -24.43
CA THR A 171 -4.11 -6.39 -25.71
C THR A 171 -5.48 -5.73 -25.63
N ARG A 172 -6.29 -6.04 -24.61
CA ARG A 172 -7.59 -5.39 -24.38
C ARG A 172 -7.49 -4.03 -23.72
N TRP A 173 -6.36 -3.72 -23.07
CA TRP A 173 -6.26 -2.56 -22.20
C TRP A 173 -5.01 -1.70 -22.38
N GLU A 174 -4.02 -2.16 -23.15
CA GLU A 174 -2.79 -1.40 -23.43
C GLU A 174 -3.06 -0.01 -24.04
N ASN A 175 -4.04 0.08 -24.93
CA ASN A 175 -4.36 1.31 -25.67
C ASN A 175 -5.26 2.28 -24.89
N VAL A 176 -5.72 1.90 -23.69
CA VAL A 176 -6.57 2.75 -22.84
C VAL A 176 -5.87 3.18 -21.54
N VAL A 177 -4.60 2.83 -21.37
CA VAL A 177 -3.78 3.29 -20.24
C VAL A 177 -3.65 4.81 -20.30
N SER A 178 -4.05 5.47 -19.21
CA SER A 178 -4.27 6.91 -19.16
C SER A 178 -3.33 7.66 -18.20
N CYS A 179 -2.24 7.03 -17.75
CA CYS A 179 -1.31 7.62 -16.78
C CYS A 179 -0.75 8.97 -17.25
N MET A 180 -0.44 9.09 -18.54
CA MET A 180 0.09 10.31 -19.15
C MET A 180 -0.96 11.41 -19.26
N GLN A 181 -2.22 11.06 -19.53
CA GLN A 181 -3.33 11.99 -19.61
C GLN A 181 -3.56 12.63 -18.24
N PHE A 182 -3.49 11.85 -17.16
CA PHE A 182 -3.59 12.39 -15.80
C PHE A 182 -2.39 13.25 -15.43
N SER A 183 -1.16 12.76 -15.63
CA SER A 183 0.05 13.48 -15.21
C SER A 183 0.32 14.76 -15.98
N SER A 184 -0.13 14.85 -17.24
CA SER A 184 0.04 16.05 -18.08
C SER A 184 -1.11 17.06 -18.00
N ALA A 185 -2.22 16.70 -17.33
CA ALA A 185 -3.39 17.59 -17.23
C ALA A 185 -3.21 18.74 -16.23
N GLY A 186 -2.30 18.61 -15.26
CA GLY A 186 -2.08 19.58 -14.19
C GLY A 186 -3.37 19.83 -13.37
N ASP A 187 -3.85 21.06 -13.41
CA ASP A 187 -5.08 21.50 -12.75
C ASP A 187 -6.38 21.23 -13.55
N LYS A 188 -6.27 20.64 -14.76
CA LYS A 188 -7.42 20.34 -15.62
C LYS A 188 -7.96 18.93 -15.40
N VAL A 189 -9.18 18.71 -15.87
CA VAL A 189 -9.80 17.37 -15.92
C VAL A 189 -9.47 16.69 -17.25
N PRO A 190 -8.67 15.61 -17.26
CA PRO A 190 -8.27 14.94 -18.51
C PRO A 190 -9.41 14.18 -19.17
N SER A 191 -9.44 14.17 -20.50
CA SER A 191 -10.27 13.24 -21.27
C SER A 191 -9.57 11.90 -21.37
N VAL A 192 -10.25 10.83 -20.97
CA VAL A 192 -9.66 9.49 -20.89
C VAL A 192 -10.53 8.45 -21.61
N PRO A 193 -9.93 7.48 -22.31
CA PRO A 193 -10.65 6.31 -22.80
C PRO A 193 -11.08 5.41 -21.63
N THR A 194 -12.04 4.53 -21.91
CA THR A 194 -12.49 3.49 -20.99
C THR A 194 -12.39 2.12 -21.64
N MET A 195 -12.39 1.09 -20.79
CA MET A 195 -12.62 -0.28 -21.22
C MET A 195 -13.74 -0.91 -20.42
N LYS A 196 -14.32 -2.01 -20.94
CA LYS A 196 -15.38 -2.76 -20.26
C LYS A 196 -14.85 -4.12 -19.80
N VAL A 197 -14.97 -4.38 -18.51
CA VAL A 197 -14.62 -5.66 -17.85
C VAL A 197 -15.85 -6.16 -17.10
N LYS A 198 -16.27 -7.40 -17.36
CA LYS A 198 -17.45 -8.03 -16.71
C LYS A 198 -18.70 -7.15 -16.65
N GLY A 199 -18.97 -6.38 -17.72
CA GLY A 199 -20.16 -5.52 -17.79
C GLY A 199 -19.99 -4.09 -17.25
N ARG A 200 -18.92 -3.80 -16.51
CA ARG A 200 -18.64 -2.48 -15.92
C ARG A 200 -17.51 -1.77 -16.65
N GLU A 201 -17.58 -0.44 -16.70
CA GLU A 201 -16.55 0.39 -17.33
C GLU A 201 -15.49 0.85 -16.34
N TYR A 202 -14.26 0.94 -16.83
CA TYR A 202 -13.10 1.32 -16.06
C TYR A 202 -12.19 2.27 -16.85
N VAL A 203 -11.55 3.18 -16.13
CA VAL A 203 -10.42 3.99 -16.61
C VAL A 203 -9.14 3.30 -16.13
N VAL A 204 -8.24 2.95 -17.04
CA VAL A 204 -6.96 2.33 -16.68
C VAL A 204 -5.94 3.43 -16.41
N THR A 205 -5.47 3.56 -15.18
CA THR A 205 -4.71 4.73 -14.74
C THR A 205 -3.22 4.47 -14.62
N SER A 206 -2.82 3.20 -14.57
CA SER A 206 -1.41 2.79 -14.58
C SER A 206 -1.28 1.40 -15.17
N ALA A 207 -0.06 1.09 -15.61
CA ALA A 207 0.32 -0.22 -16.12
C ALA A 207 1.76 -0.51 -15.70
N VAL A 208 2.02 -1.74 -15.27
CA VAL A 208 3.35 -2.28 -15.02
C VAL A 208 3.55 -3.46 -15.95
N TYR A 209 4.69 -3.51 -16.63
CA TYR A 209 5.04 -4.57 -17.56
C TYR A 209 6.44 -5.11 -17.26
N SER A 210 6.56 -6.43 -17.33
CA SER A 210 7.82 -7.17 -17.42
C SER A 210 7.69 -8.20 -18.55
N ARG A 211 8.78 -8.91 -18.88
CA ARG A 211 8.75 -9.93 -19.96
C ARG A 211 7.71 -11.03 -19.74
N GLN A 212 7.38 -11.35 -18.49
CA GLN A 212 6.54 -12.50 -18.12
C GLN A 212 5.22 -12.10 -17.47
N TYR A 213 4.96 -10.80 -17.30
CA TYR A 213 3.85 -10.33 -16.48
C TYR A 213 3.45 -8.91 -16.81
N ARG A 214 2.14 -8.65 -16.88
CA ARG A 214 1.59 -7.31 -17.05
C ARG A 214 0.41 -7.11 -16.11
N GLU A 215 0.38 -5.98 -15.43
CA GLU A 215 -0.73 -5.57 -14.57
C GLU A 215 -1.09 -4.10 -14.79
N GLY A 216 -2.34 -3.75 -14.52
CA GLY A 216 -2.80 -2.37 -14.56
C GLY A 216 -3.76 -2.06 -13.43
N GLU A 217 -3.68 -0.84 -12.91
CA GLU A 217 -4.69 -0.32 -11.99
C GLU A 217 -5.82 0.28 -12.82
N ALA A 218 -7.04 -0.22 -12.60
CA ALA A 218 -8.23 0.23 -13.30
C ALA A 218 -9.28 0.70 -12.30
N TRP A 219 -9.86 1.86 -12.57
CA TRP A 219 -10.79 2.51 -11.66
C TRP A 219 -12.16 2.58 -12.28
N ALA A 220 -13.15 2.03 -11.58
CA ALA A 220 -14.53 2.33 -11.86
C ALA A 220 -14.81 3.80 -11.56
N PHE A 221 -15.81 4.37 -12.19
CA PHE A 221 -16.15 5.77 -12.03
C PHE A 221 -17.65 5.97 -11.90
N VAL A 222 -18.02 7.08 -11.27
CA VAL A 222 -19.40 7.57 -11.16
C VAL A 222 -19.47 8.99 -11.71
N ARG A 223 -20.66 9.47 -12.06
CA ARG A 223 -20.82 10.89 -12.43
C ARG A 223 -20.52 11.76 -11.22
N LEU A 224 -20.00 12.96 -11.46
CA LEU A 224 -19.71 13.91 -10.38
C LEU A 224 -20.94 14.22 -9.50
N CYS A 225 -22.15 14.30 -10.09
CA CYS A 225 -23.38 14.54 -9.33
C CYS A 225 -23.76 13.41 -8.37
N ASP A 226 -23.26 12.19 -8.61
CA ASP A 226 -23.57 11.00 -7.82
C ASP A 226 -22.46 10.69 -6.78
N TRP A 227 -21.40 11.50 -6.75
CA TRP A 227 -20.27 11.34 -5.83
C TRP A 227 -20.48 12.11 -4.54
N ALA A 228 -20.50 11.39 -3.40
CA ALA A 228 -20.70 11.98 -2.08
C ALA A 228 -19.40 12.42 -1.38
N GLY A 229 -18.23 12.14 -1.96
CA GLY A 229 -16.92 12.43 -1.36
C GLY A 229 -16.26 13.70 -1.89
N PRO A 230 -15.06 14.03 -1.40
CA PRO A 230 -14.24 15.07 -2.01
C PRO A 230 -13.76 14.65 -3.40
N SER A 231 -13.63 15.61 -4.31
CA SER A 231 -13.12 15.39 -5.65
C SER A 231 -11.88 16.25 -5.90
N PHE A 232 -10.95 15.73 -6.69
CA PHE A 232 -9.63 16.32 -6.89
C PHE A 232 -9.26 16.35 -8.37
N THR A 233 -8.56 17.39 -8.80
CA THR A 233 -7.69 17.29 -9.98
C THR A 233 -6.50 16.38 -9.66
N TYR A 234 -5.73 15.96 -10.67
CA TYR A 234 -4.58 15.10 -10.44
C TYR A 234 -3.56 15.77 -9.48
N ASP A 235 -3.21 17.03 -9.71
CA ASP A 235 -2.27 17.78 -8.85
C ASP A 235 -2.78 17.94 -7.41
N GLN A 236 -4.08 18.19 -7.23
CA GLN A 236 -4.68 18.25 -5.90
C GLN A 236 -4.55 16.90 -5.19
N ASN A 237 -4.80 15.80 -5.90
CA ASN A 237 -4.66 14.47 -5.34
C ASN A 237 -3.21 14.13 -4.94
N ILE A 238 -2.22 14.59 -5.71
CA ILE A 238 -0.80 14.47 -5.33
C ILE A 238 -0.53 15.23 -4.02
N LYS A 239 -1.04 16.47 -3.87
CA LYS A 239 -0.90 17.24 -2.62
C LYS A 239 -1.54 16.54 -1.43
N GLU A 240 -2.66 15.84 -1.61
CA GLU A 240 -3.27 15.03 -0.56
C GLU A 240 -2.39 13.83 -0.16
N MET A 241 -1.70 13.21 -1.12
CA MET A 241 -0.72 12.14 -0.85
C MET A 241 0.52 12.67 -0.13
N GLU A 242 1.07 13.80 -0.60
CA GLU A 242 2.25 14.46 -0.01
C GLU A 242 1.97 14.90 1.43
N ALA A 243 0.76 15.40 1.70
CA ALA A 243 0.33 15.77 3.04
C ALA A 243 -0.05 14.56 3.92
N GLY A 244 0.08 13.33 3.41
CA GLY A 244 -0.21 12.11 4.14
C GLY A 244 -1.69 11.86 4.43
N ARG A 245 -2.60 12.53 3.73
CA ARG A 245 -4.06 12.27 3.85
C ARG A 245 -4.51 11.09 3.01
N LYS A 246 -3.75 10.75 1.95
CA LYS A 246 -4.00 9.62 1.06
C LYS A 246 -2.84 8.63 0.98
N GLU A 247 -3.12 7.39 0.57
CA GLU A 247 -2.09 6.40 0.20
C GLU A 247 -1.54 6.77 -1.19
N ARG A 248 -0.24 6.53 -1.43
CA ARG A 248 0.33 6.68 -2.76
C ARG A 248 -0.37 5.73 -3.74
N GLY A 249 -0.76 6.26 -4.90
CA GLY A 249 -1.50 5.50 -5.91
C GLY A 249 -3.01 5.37 -5.62
N ASP A 250 -3.53 5.87 -4.49
CA ASP A 250 -4.98 6.01 -4.32
C ASP A 250 -5.53 7.14 -5.20
N GLN A 251 -6.19 6.76 -6.29
CA GLN A 251 -6.81 7.68 -7.23
C GLN A 251 -8.31 7.89 -6.98
N ARG A 252 -8.88 7.37 -5.89
CA ARG A 252 -10.27 7.61 -5.52
C ARG A 252 -10.55 9.11 -5.37
N GLY A 253 -11.60 9.62 -5.98
CA GLY A 253 -11.92 11.06 -5.96
C GLY A 253 -11.26 11.86 -7.08
N ILE A 254 -10.34 11.29 -7.88
CA ILE A 254 -9.78 12.03 -9.03
C ILE A 254 -10.86 12.23 -10.10
N LEU A 255 -10.91 13.45 -10.64
CA LEU A 255 -11.78 13.83 -11.75
C LEU A 255 -11.26 13.32 -13.09
N ALA A 256 -12.15 12.79 -13.92
CA ALA A 256 -11.85 12.38 -15.28
C ALA A 256 -13.02 12.73 -16.21
N LYS A 257 -12.75 13.05 -17.47
CA LYS A 257 -13.77 13.27 -18.49
C LYS A 257 -13.93 12.01 -19.34
N VAL A 258 -15.05 11.34 -19.18
CA VAL A 258 -15.40 10.12 -19.93
C VAL A 258 -16.49 10.47 -20.94
N ARG A 259 -16.18 10.37 -22.24
CA ARG A 259 -17.11 10.73 -23.33
C ARG A 259 -17.75 12.12 -23.18
N GLY A 260 -17.01 13.09 -22.66
CA GLY A 260 -17.48 14.46 -22.45
C GLY A 260 -18.09 14.73 -21.07
N GLU A 261 -18.53 13.71 -20.33
CA GLU A 261 -19.09 13.85 -18.98
C GLU A 261 -17.97 13.87 -17.92
N ILE A 262 -18.11 14.72 -16.90
CA ILE A 262 -17.18 14.75 -15.77
C ILE A 262 -17.60 13.68 -14.76
N CYS A 263 -16.67 12.77 -14.52
CA CYS A 263 -16.79 11.63 -13.64
C CYS A 263 -15.72 11.67 -12.55
N VAL A 264 -15.92 10.85 -11.52
CA VAL A 264 -15.01 10.68 -10.39
C VAL A 264 -14.59 9.21 -10.31
N LEU A 265 -13.28 8.95 -10.21
CA LEU A 265 -12.77 7.61 -9.95
C LEU A 265 -13.18 7.16 -8.54
N SER A 266 -13.69 5.94 -8.41
CA SER A 266 -14.41 5.50 -7.19
C SER A 266 -13.83 4.24 -6.57
N GLU A 267 -13.66 3.20 -7.36
CA GLU A 267 -13.30 1.86 -6.89
C GLU A 267 -12.20 1.28 -7.76
N LEU A 268 -11.14 0.80 -7.13
CA LEU A 268 -9.99 0.19 -7.80
C LEU A 268 -10.22 -1.30 -8.04
N VAL A 269 -9.77 -1.78 -9.19
CA VAL A 269 -9.52 -3.18 -9.49
C VAL A 269 -8.12 -3.31 -10.13
N ILE A 270 -7.51 -4.48 -10.02
CA ILE A 270 -6.30 -4.83 -10.74
C ILE A 270 -6.66 -5.66 -11.97
N LEU A 271 -6.18 -5.25 -13.14
CA LEU A 271 -6.18 -6.06 -14.34
C LEU A 271 -4.86 -6.82 -14.39
N ALA A 272 -4.90 -8.13 -14.53
CA ALA A 272 -3.71 -8.96 -14.61
C ALA A 272 -3.74 -9.79 -15.88
N ASP A 273 -2.70 -9.65 -16.71
CA ASP A 273 -2.48 -10.53 -17.85
C ASP A 273 -1.74 -11.77 -17.35
N SER A 274 -2.49 -12.84 -17.15
CA SER A 274 -1.98 -14.15 -16.77
C SER A 274 -1.74 -15.05 -17.98
N SER A 275 -1.65 -14.49 -19.20
CA SER A 275 -1.28 -15.30 -20.37
C SER A 275 0.12 -15.87 -20.15
N SER A 276 0.17 -17.16 -19.82
CA SER A 276 1.36 -17.98 -19.92
C SER A 276 1.84 -17.90 -21.36
N VAL A 277 2.97 -17.24 -21.59
CA VAL A 277 3.76 -17.48 -22.81
C VAL A 277 4.37 -18.87 -22.71
#